data_AF-A0A7V9M3M7-F1
#
_entry.id   AF-A0A7V9M3M7-F1
#
_cell.length_a   1.000
_cell.length_b   1.000
_cell.length_c   1.000
_cell.angle_alpha   90.00
_cell.angle_beta   90.00
_cell.angle_gamma   90.00
#
_symmetry.space_group_name_H-M   'P 1'
#
loop_
_entity.id
_entity.type
_entity.pdbx_description
1 polymer ?
#
loop_
_entity_poly.entity_id
_entity_poly.type
_entity_poly.pdbx_seq_one_letter_code
_entity_poly.pdbx_strand_id
1 'polypeptide(L)' 'MSVNNPIAGLNKIFDNRIRLGIMSMMMVNQDISFNDLKQMLEVTDGNLATHLMNLEENGLLKVHKGFIGRKTN' A
#
# COMPACT_ATOMS: atom_id res chain seq x y z
N MET A 1 29.76 -12.13 18.53
CA MET A 1 28.58 -12.90 18.10
C MET A 1 27.95 -12.15 16.94
N SER A 2 27.80 -12.77 15.76
CA SER A 2 27.09 -12.12 14.66
C SER A 2 25.62 -12.04 15.07
N VAL A 3 25.09 -10.82 15.15
CA VAL A 3 23.66 -10.61 15.41
C VAL A 3 22.94 -11.06 14.14
N ASN A 4 22.32 -12.23 14.17
CA ASN A 4 21.40 -12.65 13.12
C ASN A 4 20.17 -11.77 13.21
N ASN A 5 20.20 -10.64 12.52
CA ASN A 5 19.05 -9.76 12.38
C ASN A 5 17.98 -10.50 11.54
N PRO A 6 16.84 -10.90 12.13
CA PRO A 6 15.82 -11.71 11.45
C PRO A 6 15.17 -10.99 10.26
N ILE A 7 15.31 -9.68 10.18
CA ILE A 7 14.75 -8.86 9.11
C ILE A 7 15.78 -8.37 8.10
N ALA A 8 17.04 -8.84 8.16
CA ALA A 8 18.11 -8.39 7.27
C ALA A 8 17.81 -8.62 5.77
N GLY A 9 16.97 -9.61 5.44
CA GLY A 9 16.55 -9.93 4.08
C GLY A 9 15.22 -9.32 3.67
N LEU A 10 14.59 -8.46 4.47
CA LEU A 10 13.33 -7.84 4.07
C LEU A 10 13.52 -6.95 2.84
N ASN A 11 12.51 -6.98 1.97
CA ASN A 11 12.49 -6.10 0.83
C ASN A 11 12.39 -4.64 1.30
N LYS A 12 13.37 -3.81 0.89
CA LYS A 12 13.47 -2.38 1.25
C LYS A 12 12.24 -1.56 0.87
N ILE A 13 11.38 -2.06 -0.01
CA ILE A 13 10.09 -1.44 -0.33
C ILE A 13 9.20 -1.26 0.92
N PHE A 14 9.38 -2.13 1.92
CA PHE A 14 8.63 -2.11 3.17
C PHE A 14 9.28 -1.27 4.29
N ASP A 15 10.44 -0.64 4.05
CA ASP A 15 11.05 0.29 5.01
C ASP A 15 10.17 1.54 5.23
N ASN A 16 9.27 1.82 4.29
CA ASN A 16 8.29 2.88 4.44
C ASN A 16 7.02 2.36 5.11
N ARG A 17 6.70 2.94 6.27
CA ARG A 17 5.54 2.57 7.10
C ARG A 17 4.20 2.58 6.37
N ILE A 18 4.03 3.44 5.35
CA ILE A 18 2.77 3.59 4.61
C ILE A 18 2.61 2.40 3.67
N ARG A 19 3.67 2.01 2.96
CA ARG A 19 3.70 0.80 2.12
C ARG A 19 3.45 -0.46 2.95
N LEU A 20 4.08 -0.56 4.12
CA LEU A 20 3.82 -1.66 5.05
C LEU A 20 2.37 -1.67 5.54
N GLY A 21 1.80 -0.50 5.88
CA GLY A 21 0.40 -0.35 6.28
C GLY A 21 -0.59 -0.78 5.20
N ILE A 22 -0.39 -0.31 3.95
CA ILE A 22 -1.19 -0.71 2.79
C ILE A 22 -1.18 -2.25 2.64
N MET A 23 0.00 -2.87 2.66
CA MET A 23 0.09 -4.33 2.52
C MET A 23 -0.54 -5.06 3.70
N SER A 24 -0.41 -4.55 4.92
CA SER A 24 -1.00 -5.16 6.11
C SER A 24 -2.54 -5.17 6.03
N MET A 25 -3.15 -4.09 5.55
CA MET A 25 -4.60 -4.01 5.31
C MET A 25 -5.03 -4.90 4.14
N MET A 26 -4.23 -4.99 3.07
CA MET A 26 -4.48 -5.87 1.94
C MET A 26 -4.31 -7.36 2.26
N MET A 27 -3.58 -7.72 3.32
CA MET A 27 -3.45 -9.12 3.74
C MET A 27 -4.71 -9.67 4.42
N VAL A 28 -5.55 -8.80 4.97
CA VAL A 28 -6.79 -9.19 5.65
C VAL A 28 -8.05 -8.95 4.81
N ASN A 29 -7.95 -8.10 3.79
CA ASN A 29 -9.06 -7.77 2.88
C ASN A 29 -8.76 -8.25 1.45
N GLN A 30 -9.77 -8.77 0.74
CA GLN A 30 -9.60 -9.14 -0.68
C GLN A 30 -9.36 -7.93 -1.57
N ASP A 31 -10.06 -6.84 -1.28
CA ASP A 31 -9.94 -5.54 -1.92
C ASP A 31 -10.22 -4.44 -0.89
N ILE A 32 -9.68 -3.25 -1.14
CA ILE A 32 -9.89 -2.08 -0.28
C ILE A 32 -9.93 -0.84 -1.17
N SER A 33 -10.87 0.08 -0.87
CA SER A 33 -10.99 1.30 -1.66
C SER A 33 -9.85 2.27 -1.34
N PHE A 34 -9.52 3.13 -2.31
CA PHE A 34 -8.54 4.20 -2.12
C PHE A 34 -8.91 5.13 -0.95
N ASN A 35 -10.20 5.45 -0.80
CA ASN A 35 -10.67 6.33 0.27
C ASN A 35 -10.57 5.67 1.64
N ASP A 36 -10.82 4.37 1.75
CA ASP A 36 -10.68 3.64 3.00
C ASP A 36 -9.22 3.58 3.44
N LEU A 37 -8.30 3.23 2.51
CA LEU A 37 -6.86 3.28 2.78
C LEU A 37 -6.42 4.67 3.25
N LYS A 38 -6.92 5.72 2.58
CA LYS A 38 -6.60 7.10 2.93
C LYS A 38 -7.02 7.43 4.36
N GLN A 39 -8.26 7.10 4.71
CA GLN A 39 -8.82 7.38 6.03
C GLN A 39 -8.13 6.56 7.12
N MET A 40 -7.91 5.27 6.89
CA MET A 40 -7.31 4.37 7.86
C MET A 40 -5.82 4.67 8.11
N LEU A 41 -5.10 5.16 7.09
CA LEU A 41 -3.67 5.50 7.20
C LEU A 41 -3.41 6.98 7.50
N GLU A 42 -4.46 7.82 7.53
CA GLU A 42 -4.37 9.27 7.78
C GLU A 42 -3.37 9.98 6.85
N VAL A 43 -3.44 9.65 5.56
CA VAL A 43 -2.54 10.19 4.52
C VAL A 43 -3.28 11.11 3.55
N THR A 44 -2.53 11.88 2.77
CA THR A 44 -3.09 12.68 1.66
C THR A 44 -3.19 11.85 0.39
N ASP A 45 -4.06 12.27 -0.54
CA ASP A 45 -4.26 11.61 -1.84
C ASP A 45 -2.94 11.44 -2.61
N GLY A 46 -2.13 12.50 -2.69
CA GLY A 46 -0.83 12.45 -3.38
C GLY A 46 0.18 11.50 -2.71
N ASN A 47 0.17 11.44 -1.38
CA ASN A 47 1.04 10.54 -0.62
C ASN A 47 0.63 9.07 -0.85
N LEU A 48 -0.68 8.77 -0.77
CA LEU A 48 -1.21 7.43 -1.01
C LEU A 48 -0.99 6.98 -2.46
N ALA A 49 -1.29 7.84 -3.43
CA ALA A 49 -1.12 7.53 -4.85
C ALA A 49 0.33 7.17 -5.20
N THR A 50 1.30 7.91 -4.66
CA THR A 50 2.73 7.63 -4.87
C THR A 50 3.12 6.26 -4.30
N HIS A 51 2.62 5.90 -3.13
CA HIS A 51 2.92 4.60 -2.52
C HIS A 51 2.22 3.43 -3.21
N LEU A 52 0.96 3.60 -3.64
CA LEU A 52 0.25 2.58 -4.43
C LEU A 52 0.93 2.34 -5.78
N MET A 53 1.32 3.40 -6.50
CA MET A 53 2.07 3.29 -7.75
C MET A 53 3.37 2.51 -7.56
N ASN A 54 4.14 2.85 -6.51
CA ASN A 54 5.40 2.15 -6.24
C ASN A 54 5.19 0.66 -5.94
N LEU A 55 4.14 0.30 -5.18
CA LEU A 55 3.81 -1.10 -4.90
C LEU A 55 3.33 -1.84 -6.16
N GLU A 56 2.52 -1.19 -7.00
CA GLU A 56 2.03 -1.74 -8.27
C GLU A 56 3.17 -1.99 -9.28
N GLU A 57 4.08 -1.03 -9.45
CA GLU A 57 5.27 -1.16 -10.31
C GLU A 57 6.20 -2.30 -9.88
N ASN A 58 6.20 -2.65 -8.58
CA ASN A 58 6.95 -3.78 -8.04
C ASN A 58 6.13 -5.09 -8.02
N GLY A 59 4.93 -5.10 -8.60
CA GLY A 59 4.07 -6.27 -8.71
C GLY A 59 3.51 -6.78 -7.38
N LEU A 60 3.48 -5.93 -6.34
CA LEU A 60 3.02 -6.32 -5.01
C LEU A 60 1.50 -6.20 -4.84
N LEU A 61 0.85 -5.38 -5.66
CA LEU A 61 -0.61 -5.23 -5.71
C LEU A 61 -1.06 -4.83 -7.12
N LYS A 62 -2.37 -4.78 -7.33
CA LYS A 62 -2.99 -4.23 -8.54
C LYS A 62 -3.94 -3.12 -8.16
N VAL A 63 -3.89 -1.99 -8.87
CA VAL A 63 -4.83 -0.89 -8.69
C VAL A 63 -5.88 -0.97 -9.78
N HIS A 64 -7.13 -1.27 -9.37
CA HIS A 64 -8.26 -1.27 -10.29
C HIS A 64 -8.92 0.10 -10.30
N LYS A 65 -8.80 0.83 -11.41
CA LYS A 65 -9.54 2.09 -11.62
C LYS A 65 -10.96 1.75 -12.10
N GLY A 66 -11.92 1.87 -11.20
CA GLY A 66 -13.34 1.68 -11.49
C GLY A 66 -14.14 2.96 -11.27
N PHE A 67 -15.20 3.14 -12.03
CA PHE A 67 -16.17 4.21 -11.80
C PHE A 67 -17.22 3.73 -10.79
N ILE A 68 -17.31 4.39 -9.64
CA ILE A 68 -18.40 4.17 -8.69
C ILE A 68 -19.55 5.11 -9.08
N GLY A 69 -20.46 4.63 -9.92
CA GLY A 69 -21.63 5.39 -10.41
C GLY A 69 -21.36 6.29 -11.62
N ARG A 70 -22.19 7.33 -11.82
CA ARG A 70 -22.10 8.32 -12.93
C ARG A 70 -21.16 9.50 -12.65
N LYS A 71 -20.27 9.39 -11.66
CA LYS A 71 -19.28 10.45 -11.39
C LYS A 71 -17.88 9.91 -11.67
N THR A 72 -17.30 10.42 -12.75
CA THR A 72 -15.87 10.41 -13.01
C THR A 72 -15.25 11.44 -12.07
N ASN A 73 -14.62 11.00 -10.97
CA ASN A 73 -13.68 11.83 -10.22
C ASN A 73 -12.27 11.42 -10.61
#